data_AF-A0A454D4W1-F1
#
_entry.id   AF-A0A454D4W1-F1
#
_cell.length_a   1.000
_cell.length_b   1.000
_cell.length_c   1.000
_cell.angle_alpha   90.00
_cell.angle_beta   90.00
_cell.angle_gamma   90.00
#
_symmetry.space_group_name_H-M   'P 1'
#
loop_
_entity.id
_entity.type
_entity.pdbx_description
1 polymer ?
#
loop_
_entity_poly.entity_id
_entity_poly.type
_entity_poly.pdbx_seq_one_letter_code
_entity_poly.pdbx_strand_id
1 'polypeptide(L)'
;MYRFALISLLFSGLVQAGELPSDLQWQSNWQDPVFASDEAKRGGTLRSYMLSFPQTLRSVGPDANSGIRFYIMDGTPKLAQRHPNTGKWIPQLADEWAFSDDYKTAYFKLNPKVKWSDGEMVTADDYLFMLTYYRSTD
;
A
#
# COMPACT_ATOMS: atom_id res chain seq x y z
N MET A 1 24.70 -4.20 56.05
CA MET A 1 24.52 -3.22 54.95
C MET A 1 23.98 -4.00 53.76
N TYR A 2 22.66 -4.21 53.68
CA TYR A 2 22.03 -5.03 52.64
C TYR A 2 21.42 -4.12 51.58
N ARG A 3 21.99 -4.13 50.38
CA ARG A 3 21.47 -3.41 49.21
C ARG A 3 20.34 -4.24 48.59
N PHE A 4 19.11 -3.77 48.70
CA PHE A 4 18.00 -4.26 47.88
C PHE A 4 18.21 -3.81 46.44
N ALA A 5 18.36 -4.74 45.51
CA ALA A 5 18.31 -4.47 44.09
C ALA A 5 16.84 -4.47 43.64
N LEU A 6 16.35 -3.32 43.18
CA LEU A 6 15.08 -3.25 42.46
C LEU A 6 15.27 -3.91 41.09
N ILE A 7 14.51 -4.97 40.83
CA ILE A 7 14.35 -5.54 39.49
C ILE A 7 13.23 -4.74 38.81
N SER A 8 13.60 -3.85 37.92
CA SER A 8 12.68 -3.16 37.02
C SER A 8 12.21 -4.15 35.96
N LEU A 9 10.97 -4.65 36.10
CA LEU A 9 10.30 -5.39 35.03
C LEU A 9 9.91 -4.42 33.93
N LEU A 10 10.65 -4.46 32.81
CA LEU A 10 10.25 -3.84 31.55
C LEU A 10 9.02 -4.60 31.04
N PHE A 11 7.85 -4.02 31.20
CA PHE A 11 6.66 -4.44 30.45
C PHE A 11 6.85 -4.01 29.00
N SER A 12 7.41 -4.90 28.19
CA SER A 12 7.26 -4.85 26.74
C SER A 12 5.77 -5.02 26.46
N GLY A 13 5.07 -3.93 26.15
CA GLY A 13 3.69 -4.02 25.66
C GLY A 13 3.69 -4.80 24.35
N LEU A 14 3.35 -6.09 24.42
CA LEU A 14 2.93 -6.84 23.25
C LEU A 14 1.65 -6.18 22.77
N VAL A 15 1.75 -5.36 21.72
CA VAL A 15 0.58 -4.93 20.97
C VAL A 15 0.00 -6.19 20.36
N GLN A 16 -1.03 -6.74 20.99
CA GLN A 16 -1.75 -7.88 20.45
C GLN A 16 -2.54 -7.36 19.25
N ALA A 17 -2.04 -7.66 18.05
CA ALA A 17 -2.83 -7.51 16.84
C ALA A 17 -4.15 -8.26 17.06
N GLY A 18 -5.29 -7.57 16.85
CA GLY A 18 -6.59 -8.21 16.97
C GLY A 18 -6.64 -9.44 16.06
N GLU A 19 -7.18 -10.55 16.57
CA GLU A 19 -7.40 -11.73 15.74
C GLU A 19 -8.34 -11.38 14.59
N LEU A 20 -8.03 -11.90 13.39
CA LEU A 20 -8.89 -11.74 12.24
C LEU A 20 -10.23 -12.45 12.50
N PRO A 21 -11.38 -11.86 12.11
CA PRO A 21 -12.65 -12.58 12.15
C PRO A 21 -12.55 -13.89 11.37
N SER A 22 -13.09 -14.97 11.94
CA SER A 22 -12.98 -16.32 11.36
C SER A 22 -13.92 -16.56 10.18
N ASP A 23 -14.88 -15.67 9.97
CA ASP A 23 -15.97 -15.73 8.99
C ASP A 23 -15.75 -14.83 7.76
N LEU A 24 -14.57 -14.21 7.64
CA LEU A 24 -14.22 -13.36 6.50
C LEU A 24 -14.39 -14.09 5.16
N GLN A 25 -15.22 -13.51 4.29
CA GLN A 25 -15.40 -13.98 2.91
C GLN A 25 -14.38 -13.29 2.00
N TRP A 26 -13.25 -13.97 1.76
CA TRP A 26 -12.20 -13.48 0.88
C TRP A 26 -12.64 -13.46 -0.59
N GLN A 27 -12.33 -12.37 -1.27
CA GLN A 27 -12.65 -12.12 -2.66
C GLN A 27 -11.37 -11.82 -3.45
N SER A 28 -11.33 -12.28 -4.70
CA SER A 28 -10.28 -11.97 -5.66
C SER A 28 -10.82 -12.09 -7.08
N ASN A 29 -10.17 -11.40 -8.02
CA ASN A 29 -10.57 -11.38 -9.43
C ASN A 29 -9.36 -11.54 -10.37
N TRP A 30 -8.47 -12.51 -10.10
CA TRP A 30 -7.32 -12.83 -10.97
C TRP A 30 -7.72 -13.29 -12.38
N GLN A 31 -8.95 -13.78 -12.55
CA GLN A 31 -9.48 -14.29 -13.81
C GLN A 31 -10.09 -13.21 -14.73
N ASP A 32 -10.11 -11.94 -14.32
CA ASP A 32 -10.58 -10.87 -15.20
C ASP A 32 -9.71 -10.81 -16.49
N PRO A 33 -10.29 -10.42 -17.64
CA PRO A 33 -9.60 -10.47 -18.92
C PRO A 33 -8.30 -9.66 -18.92
N VAL A 34 -7.29 -10.11 -19.66
CA VAL A 34 -6.10 -9.29 -19.88
C VAL A 34 -6.48 -8.11 -20.78
N PHE A 35 -6.15 -6.89 -20.36
CA PHE A 35 -6.39 -5.65 -21.12
C PHE A 35 -5.13 -5.09 -21.80
N ALA A 36 -3.98 -5.75 -21.61
CA ALA A 36 -2.73 -5.42 -22.27
C ALA A 36 -2.55 -6.25 -23.56
N SER A 37 -1.88 -5.69 -24.56
CA SER A 37 -1.49 -6.43 -25.77
C SER A 37 -0.30 -7.35 -25.47
N ASP A 38 -0.40 -8.60 -25.91
CA ASP A 38 0.67 -9.59 -25.91
C ASP A 38 1.76 -9.29 -26.95
N GLU A 39 1.44 -8.51 -27.99
CA GLU A 39 2.38 -8.02 -29.01
C GLU A 39 3.21 -6.80 -28.57
N ALA A 40 3.05 -6.34 -27.32
CA ALA A 40 3.75 -5.16 -26.81
C ALA A 40 5.28 -5.34 -26.85
N LYS A 41 5.95 -4.49 -27.64
CA LYS A 41 7.42 -4.50 -27.79
C LYS A 41 8.08 -3.88 -26.56
N ARG A 42 9.08 -4.57 -25.99
CA ARG A 42 9.91 -4.06 -24.87
C ARG A 42 11.06 -3.19 -25.40
N GLY A 43 11.40 -2.15 -24.65
CA GLY A 43 12.57 -1.30 -24.90
C GLY A 43 12.24 0.08 -25.48
N GLY A 44 13.29 0.88 -25.73
CA GLY A 44 13.21 2.26 -26.22
C GLY A 44 13.31 3.30 -25.10
N THR A 45 13.14 4.58 -25.48
CA THR A 45 13.14 5.71 -24.54
C THR A 45 11.94 6.59 -24.80
N LEU A 46 11.04 6.68 -23.83
CA LEU A 46 9.98 7.68 -23.84
C LEU A 46 10.56 9.04 -23.42
N ARG A 47 10.52 10.02 -24.33
CA ARG A 47 10.88 11.41 -24.04
C ARG A 47 9.60 12.21 -23.85
N SER A 48 9.48 12.86 -22.69
CA SER A 48 8.36 13.72 -22.33
C SER A 48 8.88 15.03 -21.75
N TYR A 49 7.98 15.93 -21.39
CA TYR A 49 8.31 17.21 -20.74
C TYR A 49 7.39 17.46 -19.54
N MET A 50 7.81 18.36 -18.66
CA MET A 50 6.98 18.90 -17.58
C MET A 50 7.00 20.42 -17.68
N LEU A 51 5.87 21.06 -17.36
CA LEU A 51 5.72 22.51 -17.47
C LEU A 51 6.47 23.27 -16.37
N SER A 52 6.70 22.63 -15.22
CA SER A 52 7.42 23.20 -14.09
C SER A 52 8.20 22.12 -13.35
N PHE A 53 9.35 22.52 -12.78
CA PHE A 53 10.15 21.65 -11.93
C PHE A 53 9.43 21.43 -10.58
N PRO A 54 9.40 20.19 -10.06
CA PRO A 54 8.73 19.90 -8.80
C PRO A 54 9.45 20.56 -7.62
N GLN A 55 8.70 21.21 -6.74
CA GLN A 55 9.25 21.83 -5.54
C GLN A 55 9.46 20.82 -4.40
N THR A 56 8.79 19.67 -4.47
CA THR A 56 8.90 18.59 -3.50
C THR A 56 8.65 17.24 -4.16
N LEU A 57 9.13 16.17 -3.52
CA LEU A 57 8.83 14.78 -3.87
C LEU A 57 7.78 14.16 -2.93
N ARG A 58 7.23 14.94 -1.99
CA ARG A 58 6.14 14.52 -1.11
C ARG A 58 4.87 14.25 -1.93
N SER A 59 4.11 13.23 -1.53
CA SER A 59 2.81 12.90 -2.14
C SER A 59 1.64 13.71 -1.57
N VAL A 60 1.79 14.27 -0.37
CA VAL A 60 0.83 15.19 0.28
C VAL A 60 1.55 16.38 0.93
N GLY A 61 0.80 17.44 1.23
CA GLY A 61 1.31 18.68 1.85
C GLY A 61 1.56 19.84 0.87
N PRO A 62 2.13 20.96 1.34
CA PRO A 62 2.48 22.11 0.52
C PRO A 62 3.32 21.71 -0.69
N ASP A 63 2.95 22.26 -1.85
CA ASP A 63 3.60 22.07 -3.16
C ASP A 63 3.64 20.62 -3.69
N ALA A 64 2.95 19.66 -3.05
CA ALA A 64 2.90 18.26 -3.50
C ALA A 64 2.13 18.07 -4.82
N ASN A 65 1.28 19.04 -5.19
CA ASN A 65 0.59 19.03 -6.47
C ASN A 65 1.47 19.58 -7.61
N SER A 66 2.39 18.74 -8.10
CA SER A 66 3.35 19.08 -9.14
C SER A 66 3.19 18.21 -10.40
N GLY A 67 3.92 18.55 -11.47
CA GLY A 67 3.91 17.78 -12.73
C GLY A 67 4.38 16.33 -12.61
N ILE A 68 5.02 15.95 -11.50
CA ILE A 68 5.42 14.56 -11.24
C ILE A 68 4.48 13.82 -10.27
N ARG A 69 3.44 14.47 -9.72
CA ARG A 69 2.52 13.89 -8.73
C ARG A 69 1.99 12.53 -9.18
N PHE A 70 1.65 12.41 -10.47
CA PHE A 70 1.20 11.16 -11.06
C PHE A 70 2.18 10.01 -10.80
N TYR A 71 3.48 10.20 -11.04
CA TYR A 71 4.48 9.13 -10.91
C TYR A 71 4.77 8.74 -9.45
N ILE A 72 4.63 9.67 -8.51
CA ILE A 72 4.88 9.42 -7.08
C ILE A 72 3.64 8.93 -6.33
N MET A 73 2.43 9.19 -6.84
CA MET A 73 1.19 8.86 -6.12
C MET A 73 0.15 8.13 -6.97
N ASP A 74 -0.38 8.69 -8.04
CA ASP A 74 -1.53 8.06 -8.73
C ASP A 74 -1.12 6.80 -9.51
N GLY A 75 0.06 6.82 -10.13
CA GLY A 75 0.62 5.76 -10.94
C GLY A 75 1.39 4.70 -10.15
N THR A 76 1.56 4.88 -8.84
CA THR A 76 2.16 3.84 -7.99
C THR A 76 1.14 2.75 -7.70
N PRO A 77 1.55 1.47 -7.62
CA PRO A 77 0.62 0.40 -7.30
C PRO A 77 -0.14 0.62 -5.97
N LYS A 78 -1.41 0.20 -5.95
CA LYS A 78 -2.32 0.24 -4.79
C LYS A 78 -2.64 -1.18 -4.32
N LEU A 79 -3.40 -1.31 -3.23
CA LEU A 79 -3.83 -2.63 -2.72
C LEU A 79 -4.64 -3.39 -3.78
N ALA A 80 -5.61 -2.72 -4.40
CA ALA A 80 -6.39 -3.21 -5.52
C ALA A 80 -6.65 -2.05 -6.50
N GLN A 81 -7.02 -2.37 -7.74
CA GLN A 81 -7.33 -1.37 -8.77
C GLN A 81 -8.59 -1.75 -9.54
N ARG A 82 -9.15 -0.80 -10.28
CA ARG A 82 -10.28 -1.05 -11.18
C ARG A 82 -9.75 -1.53 -12.53
N HIS A 83 -10.26 -2.66 -13.00
CA HIS A 83 -10.01 -3.13 -14.35
C HIS A 83 -10.53 -2.08 -15.36
N PRO A 84 -9.72 -1.61 -16.32
CA PRO A 84 -10.10 -0.49 -17.19
C PRO A 84 -11.31 -0.79 -18.10
N ASN A 85 -11.46 -2.04 -18.55
CA ASN A 85 -12.58 -2.43 -19.42
C ASN A 85 -13.83 -2.91 -18.65
N THR A 86 -13.69 -3.83 -17.69
CA THR A 86 -14.84 -4.41 -16.95
C THR A 86 -15.29 -3.55 -15.77
N GLY A 87 -14.43 -2.66 -15.28
CA GLY A 87 -14.66 -1.91 -14.05
C GLY A 87 -14.65 -2.76 -12.79
N LYS A 88 -14.37 -4.06 -12.83
CA LYS A 88 -14.28 -4.87 -11.61
C LYS A 88 -13.02 -4.51 -10.82
N TRP A 89 -13.08 -4.66 -9.50
CA TRP A 89 -11.85 -4.60 -8.70
C TRP A 89 -10.98 -5.80 -9.02
N ILE A 90 -9.71 -5.60 -9.30
CA ILE A 90 -8.72 -6.65 -9.57
C ILE A 90 -7.54 -6.52 -8.60
N PRO A 91 -6.88 -7.64 -8.29
CA PRO A 91 -5.68 -7.66 -7.46
C PRO A 91 -4.57 -6.73 -7.97
N GLN A 92 -3.77 -6.20 -7.04
CA GLN A 92 -2.56 -5.46 -7.36
C GLN A 92 -1.47 -5.76 -6.33
N LEU A 93 -1.29 -4.95 -5.27
CA LEU A 93 -0.35 -5.28 -4.19
C LEU A 93 -0.94 -6.26 -3.16
N ALA A 94 -2.26 -6.35 -3.09
CA ALA A 94 -2.98 -7.40 -2.35
C ALA A 94 -3.54 -8.44 -3.33
N ASP A 95 -3.49 -9.70 -2.93
CA ASP A 95 -4.04 -10.83 -3.71
C ASP A 95 -5.56 -10.97 -3.51
N GLU A 96 -6.03 -10.63 -2.31
CA GLU A 96 -7.42 -10.80 -1.87
C GLU A 96 -7.85 -9.66 -0.94
N TRP A 97 -9.16 -9.45 -0.87
CA TRP A 97 -9.81 -8.54 0.08
C TRP A 97 -11.07 -9.16 0.68
N ALA A 98 -11.46 -8.71 1.86
CA ALA A 98 -12.72 -9.06 2.51
C ALA A 98 -13.32 -7.82 3.20
N PHE A 99 -14.60 -7.88 3.52
CA PHE A 99 -15.29 -6.83 4.26
C PHE A 99 -15.91 -7.41 5.53
N SER A 100 -15.98 -6.61 6.60
CA SER A 100 -16.85 -6.93 7.73
C SER A 100 -18.32 -6.91 7.29
N ASP A 101 -19.18 -7.59 8.07
CA ASP A 101 -20.63 -7.65 7.79
C ASP A 101 -21.29 -6.26 7.70
N ASP A 102 -20.77 -5.28 8.45
CA ASP A 102 -21.25 -3.90 8.44
C ASP A 102 -20.58 -3.01 7.37
N TYR A 103 -19.67 -3.59 6.57
CA TYR A 103 -18.89 -2.94 5.52
C TYR A 103 -18.04 -1.74 5.98
N LYS A 104 -17.79 -1.60 7.28
CA LYS A 104 -16.95 -0.51 7.83
C LYS A 104 -15.48 -0.87 7.94
N THR A 105 -15.15 -2.17 7.86
CA THR A 105 -13.78 -2.65 7.86
C THR A 105 -13.50 -3.40 6.56
N ALA A 106 -12.42 -3.01 5.89
CA ALA A 106 -11.88 -3.75 4.76
C ALA A 106 -10.58 -4.43 5.19
N TYR A 107 -10.47 -5.72 4.89
CA TYR A 107 -9.30 -6.55 5.15
C TYR A 107 -8.59 -6.80 3.82
N PHE A 108 -7.27 -6.72 3.82
CA PHE A 108 -6.45 -6.99 2.63
C PHE A 108 -5.40 -8.04 2.96
N LYS A 109 -5.28 -9.04 2.09
CA LYS A 109 -4.20 -10.03 2.15
C LYS A 109 -3.11 -9.62 1.18
N LEU A 110 -2.00 -9.11 1.72
CA LEU A 110 -0.87 -8.66 0.91
C LEU A 110 -0.23 -9.83 0.16
N ASN A 111 0.20 -9.57 -1.07
CA ASN A 111 0.94 -10.55 -1.86
C ASN A 111 2.35 -10.72 -1.26
N PRO A 112 2.74 -11.94 -0.83
CA PRO A 112 4.00 -12.18 -0.12
C PRO A 112 5.24 -12.09 -1.02
N LYS A 113 5.09 -11.79 -2.31
CA LYS A 113 6.20 -11.62 -3.26
C LYS A 113 6.48 -10.15 -3.60
N VAL A 114 5.64 -9.21 -3.15
CA VAL A 114 5.81 -7.79 -3.43
C VAL A 114 7.02 -7.25 -2.68
N LYS A 115 7.86 -6.52 -3.41
CA LYS A 115 9.08 -5.90 -2.90
C LYS A 115 9.18 -4.45 -3.36
N TRP A 116 9.80 -3.64 -2.52
CA TRP A 116 10.35 -2.36 -2.92
C TRP A 116 11.50 -2.55 -3.91
N SER A 117 11.86 -1.49 -4.62
CA SER A 117 12.90 -1.55 -5.67
C SER A 117 14.31 -1.85 -5.14
N ASP A 118 14.54 -1.66 -3.85
CA ASP A 118 15.75 -2.04 -3.12
C ASP A 118 15.75 -3.51 -2.66
N GLY A 119 14.64 -4.21 -2.84
CA GLY A 119 14.48 -5.62 -2.52
C GLY A 119 13.80 -5.91 -1.17
N GLU A 120 13.53 -4.88 -0.36
CA GLU A 120 12.81 -5.04 0.91
C GLU A 120 11.36 -5.47 0.68
N MET A 121 10.83 -6.27 1.60
CA MET A 121 9.46 -6.76 1.50
C MET A 121 8.46 -5.63 1.77
N VAL A 122 7.39 -5.57 0.98
CA VAL A 122 6.23 -4.71 1.33
C VAL A 122 5.38 -5.43 2.37
N THR A 123 5.05 -4.73 3.44
CA THR A 123 4.35 -5.25 4.63
C THR A 123 3.17 -4.34 5.02
N ALA A 124 2.44 -4.74 6.06
CA ALA A 124 1.37 -3.90 6.60
C ALA A 124 1.88 -2.57 7.19
N ASP A 125 3.14 -2.53 7.64
CA ASP A 125 3.75 -1.33 8.24
C ASP A 125 3.90 -0.19 7.22
N ASP A 126 4.15 -0.51 5.95
CA ASP A 126 4.20 0.48 4.86
C ASP A 126 2.86 1.22 4.73
N TYR A 127 1.74 0.51 4.86
CA TYR A 127 0.41 1.10 4.77
C TYR A 127 0.04 1.88 6.03
N LEU A 128 0.46 1.40 7.21
CA LEU A 128 0.27 2.13 8.46
C LEU A 128 1.06 3.45 8.45
N PHE A 129 2.30 3.40 7.97
CA PHE A 129 3.12 4.59 7.74
C PHE A 129 2.41 5.56 6.80
N MET A 130 1.97 5.09 5.62
CA MET A 130 1.30 5.95 4.64
C MET A 130 -0.01 6.56 5.19
N LEU A 131 -0.81 5.81 5.93
CA LEU A 131 -2.02 6.32 6.59
C LEU A 131 -1.67 7.43 7.60
N THR A 132 -0.62 7.20 8.40
CA THR A 132 -0.14 8.18 9.38
C THR A 132 0.40 9.42 8.69
N TYR A 133 1.21 9.24 7.65
CA TYR A 133 1.77 10.31 6.83
C TYR A 133 0.70 11.14 6.11
N TYR A 134 -0.36 10.51 5.58
CA TYR A 134 -1.47 11.24 4.96
C TYR A 134 -2.35 12.00 5.93
N ARG A 135 -2.33 11.61 7.20
CA ARG A 135 -3.10 12.24 8.28
C ARG A 135 -2.22 13.13 9.15
N SER A 136 -0.93 13.23 8.87
CA SER A 136 -0.06 14.11 9.62
C SER A 136 -0.49 15.54 9.34
N THR A 137 -0.79 16.26 10.39
CA THR A 137 -0.85 17.71 10.34
C THR A 137 0.59 18.17 10.20
N ASP A 138 0.95 18.73 9.05
CA ASP A 138 2.09 19.64 9.01
C ASP A 138 1.93 20.70 10.12
#